data_AF-A0A968GTH1-F1
#
_entry.id   AF-A0A968GTH1-F1
#
_cell.length_a   1.000
_cell.length_b   1.000
_cell.length_c   1.000
_cell.angle_alpha   90.00
_cell.angle_beta   90.00
_cell.angle_gamma   90.00
#
_symmetry.space_group_name_H-M   'P 1'
#
loop_
_entity.id
_entity.type
_entity.pdbx_description
1 polymer ?
#
loop_
_entity_poly.entity_id
_entity_poly.type
_entity_poly.pdbx_seq_one_letter_code
_entity_poly.pdbx_strand_id
1 'polypeptide(L)'
;MRFLLNLSFFSFFFLSILQAQPINFNDYFTDQTMRIDYFHIGDANSELVTLDQVYQYGTWAGRLKNLLDNFNNGAYYYKVYDISSGKLIFSRGFDSYFKEYQTSDEASKGIKRTYHESAIIPFPKNKIKFVLEKRDRQNNLNEVYAAEIDPADLYIIKDAVIDKSVKVFKSHYSGNP
;
A
#
# COMPACT_ATOMS: atom_id res chain seq x y z
N MET A 1 -55.12 -49.38 5.70
CA MET A 1 -54.28 -48.68 6.70
C MET A 1 -52.82 -48.76 6.28
N ARG A 2 -52.29 -47.75 5.57
CA ARG A 2 -50.84 -47.57 5.32
C ARG A 2 -50.56 -46.08 5.31
N PHE A 3 -50.05 -45.58 6.44
CA PHE A 3 -49.57 -44.21 6.62
C PHE A 3 -48.24 -44.07 5.88
N LEU A 4 -48.15 -43.13 4.94
CA LEU A 4 -46.88 -42.68 4.36
C LEU A 4 -46.34 -41.56 5.25
N LEU A 5 -45.23 -41.84 5.94
CA LEU A 5 -44.47 -40.86 6.72
C LEU A 5 -43.71 -39.95 5.74
N ASN A 6 -44.07 -38.67 5.65
CA ASN A 6 -43.28 -37.66 4.95
C ASN A 6 -42.10 -37.24 5.84
N LEU A 7 -40.90 -37.64 5.46
CA LEU A 7 -39.66 -37.23 6.10
C LEU A 7 -39.20 -35.89 5.49
N SER A 8 -39.62 -34.77 6.06
CA SER A 8 -39.10 -33.44 5.67
C SER A 8 -37.63 -33.33 6.09
N PHE A 9 -36.72 -33.38 5.13
CA PHE A 9 -35.30 -33.16 5.32
C PHE A 9 -35.04 -31.65 5.48
N PHE A 10 -34.88 -31.19 6.71
CA PHE A 10 -34.56 -29.79 7.02
C PHE A 10 -33.08 -29.54 6.66
N SER A 11 -32.82 -29.09 5.44
CA SER A 11 -31.47 -28.74 4.98
C SER A 11 -30.98 -27.49 5.72
N PHE A 12 -30.20 -27.69 6.79
CA PHE A 12 -29.43 -26.63 7.44
C PHE A 12 -28.38 -26.10 6.44
N PHE A 13 -28.69 -24.98 5.78
CA PHE A 13 -27.73 -24.26 4.96
C PHE A 13 -26.73 -23.58 5.91
N PHE A 14 -25.62 -24.25 6.21
CA PHE A 14 -24.52 -23.68 6.98
C PHE A 14 -23.88 -22.59 6.11
N LEU A 15 -24.25 -21.33 6.35
CA LEU A 15 -23.63 -20.19 5.70
C LEU A 15 -22.20 -20.09 6.26
N SER A 16 -21.25 -20.71 5.58
CA SER A 16 -19.83 -20.57 5.91
C SER A 16 -19.42 -19.13 5.64
N ILE A 17 -19.33 -18.35 6.72
CA ILE A 17 -18.71 -17.02 6.69
C ILE A 17 -17.25 -17.24 6.33
N LEU A 18 -16.91 -17.03 5.05
CA LEU A 18 -15.53 -16.94 4.59
C LEU A 18 -14.90 -15.72 5.24
N GLN A 19 -14.32 -15.89 6.44
CA GLN A 19 -13.40 -14.91 6.97
C GLN A 19 -12.17 -14.88 6.07
N ALA A 20 -11.86 -13.71 5.51
CA ALA A 20 -10.61 -13.50 4.81
C ALA A 20 -9.46 -13.86 5.75
N GLN A 21 -8.67 -14.87 5.36
CA GLN A 21 -7.54 -15.32 6.16
C GLN A 21 -6.58 -14.14 6.37
N PRO A 22 -6.11 -13.91 7.61
CA PRO A 22 -5.17 -12.84 7.89
C PRO A 22 -3.92 -13.02 7.05
N ILE A 23 -3.38 -11.91 6.54
CA ILE A 23 -2.18 -11.93 5.72
C ILE A 23 -0.99 -12.16 6.64
N ASN A 24 -0.32 -13.29 6.46
CA ASN A 24 0.92 -13.59 7.16
C ASN A 24 2.08 -12.90 6.44
N PHE A 25 2.85 -12.11 7.19
CA PHE A 25 4.00 -11.37 6.66
C PHE A 25 5.00 -12.28 5.95
N ASN A 26 5.33 -13.42 6.59
CA ASN A 26 6.37 -14.32 6.10
C ASN A 26 5.99 -15.05 4.81
N ASP A 27 4.73 -15.02 4.40
CA ASP A 27 4.32 -15.62 3.13
C ASP A 27 4.72 -14.74 1.94
N TYR A 28 4.69 -13.41 2.12
CA TYR A 28 4.83 -12.44 1.02
C TYR A 28 6.07 -11.55 1.12
N PHE A 29 6.63 -11.36 2.32
CA PHE A 29 7.64 -10.35 2.57
C PHE A 29 8.88 -10.90 3.28
N THR A 30 10.02 -10.23 3.07
CA THR A 30 11.24 -10.40 3.87
C THR A 30 11.38 -9.25 4.86
N ASP A 31 12.21 -9.43 5.89
CA ASP A 31 12.50 -8.39 6.89
C ASP A 31 13.47 -7.32 6.35
N GLN A 32 13.05 -6.68 5.26
CA GLN A 32 13.74 -5.58 4.61
C GLN A 32 12.71 -4.54 4.16
N THR A 33 13.16 -3.33 3.85
CA THR A 33 12.26 -2.27 3.35
C THR A 33 12.42 -2.07 1.85
N MET A 34 11.31 -1.96 1.14
CA MET A 34 11.25 -1.39 -0.20
C MET A 34 10.68 0.04 -0.10
N ARG A 35 11.39 1.01 -0.68
CA ARG A 35 10.93 2.39 -0.85
C ARG A 35 10.68 2.65 -2.32
N ILE A 36 9.49 3.12 -2.64
CA ILE A 36 9.04 3.43 -4.00
C ILE A 36 8.86 4.94 -4.07
N ASP A 37 9.77 5.59 -4.78
CA ASP A 37 9.76 7.03 -5.02
C ASP A 37 8.99 7.35 -6.30
N TYR A 38 8.17 8.39 -6.25
CA TYR A 38 7.35 8.82 -7.36
C TYR A 38 7.16 10.33 -7.35
N PHE A 39 6.89 10.88 -8.53
CA PHE A 39 6.50 12.27 -8.70
C PHE A 39 4.98 12.39 -8.75
N HIS A 40 4.44 13.32 -7.98
CA HIS A 40 3.04 13.74 -8.01
C HIS A 40 2.95 15.13 -8.65
N ILE A 41 2.33 15.21 -9.82
CA ILE A 41 2.40 16.36 -10.71
C ILE A 41 0.99 16.86 -11.01
N GLY A 42 0.75 18.16 -10.91
CA GLY A 42 -0.55 18.70 -11.30
C GLY A 42 -0.88 20.06 -10.73
N ASP A 43 -2.15 20.42 -10.85
CA ASP A 43 -2.78 21.67 -10.42
C ASP A 43 -4.14 21.34 -9.74
N ALA A 44 -5.05 22.30 -9.61
CA ALA A 44 -6.34 22.08 -8.95
C ALA A 44 -7.26 21.09 -9.69
N ASN A 45 -7.06 20.92 -11.00
CA ASN A 45 -7.97 20.15 -11.87
C ASN A 45 -7.31 18.95 -12.53
N SER A 46 -6.00 18.78 -12.39
CA SER A 46 -5.25 17.67 -12.99
C SER A 46 -4.30 17.03 -11.99
N GLU A 47 -4.10 15.73 -12.16
CA GLU A 47 -3.02 15.00 -11.51
C GLU A 47 -2.42 13.97 -12.48
N LEU A 48 -1.13 13.74 -12.29
CA LEU A 48 -0.33 12.74 -12.95
C LEU A 48 0.67 12.21 -11.94
N VAL A 49 0.87 10.89 -11.94
CA VAL A 49 1.87 10.23 -11.11
C VAL A 49 2.83 9.46 -12.01
N THR A 50 4.12 9.54 -11.72
CA THR A 50 5.16 8.77 -12.42
C THR A 50 6.12 8.15 -11.43
N LEU A 51 6.51 6.90 -11.64
CA LEU A 51 7.59 6.27 -10.88
C LEU A 51 8.92 7.00 -11.12
N ASP A 52 9.67 7.23 -10.06
CA ASP A 52 11.05 7.71 -10.13
C ASP A 52 12.02 6.55 -9.90
N GLN A 53 12.19 6.14 -8.63
CA GLN A 53 13.18 5.13 -8.25
C GLN A 53 12.62 4.15 -7.22
N VAL A 54 13.18 2.94 -7.21
CA VAL A 54 12.86 1.91 -6.23
C VAL A 54 14.12 1.51 -5.49
N TYR A 55 14.03 1.46 -4.17
CA TYR A 55 15.14 1.15 -3.29
C TYR A 55 14.85 -0.06 -2.43
N GLN A 56 15.92 -0.80 -2.10
CA GLN A 56 15.96 -1.82 -1.06
C GLN A 56 16.92 -1.37 0.04
N TYR A 57 16.45 -1.20 1.27
CA TYR A 57 17.35 -0.88 2.38
C TYR A 57 16.83 -1.34 3.74
N GLY A 58 17.76 -1.50 4.68
CA GLY A 58 17.47 -1.69 6.10
C GLY A 58 16.58 -2.86 6.45
N THR A 59 16.24 -2.95 7.73
CA THR A 59 15.23 -3.86 8.29
C THR A 59 13.85 -3.26 8.12
N TRP A 60 12.79 -4.07 8.05
CA TRP A 60 11.43 -3.53 8.05
C TRP A 60 11.05 -3.05 9.45
N ALA A 61 10.90 -1.74 9.62
CA ALA A 61 10.55 -1.12 10.90
C ALA A 61 9.04 -0.90 11.10
N GLY A 62 8.22 -1.48 10.23
CA GLY A 62 6.77 -1.33 10.29
C GLY A 62 6.06 -2.55 10.87
N ARG A 63 4.74 -2.58 10.72
CA ARG A 63 3.90 -3.64 11.30
C ARG A 63 4.15 -4.99 10.61
N LEU A 64 4.25 -6.06 11.39
CA LEU A 64 4.27 -7.46 10.91
C LEU A 64 2.88 -8.12 10.90
N LYS A 65 1.89 -7.47 11.50
CA LYS A 65 0.48 -7.90 11.58
C LYS A 65 -0.42 -6.75 11.14
N ASN A 66 -1.66 -7.05 10.74
CA ASN A 66 -2.60 -6.05 10.20
C ASN A 66 -1.95 -5.27 9.04
N LEU A 67 -1.43 -6.02 8.06
CA LEU A 67 -0.74 -5.48 6.89
C LEU A 67 -1.69 -4.70 5.96
N LEU A 68 -2.98 -5.00 6.05
CA LEU A 68 -4.03 -4.18 5.48
C LEU A 68 -4.42 -3.11 6.50
N ASP A 69 -4.41 -1.87 6.05
CA ASP A 69 -4.88 -0.75 6.85
C ASP A 69 -6.40 -0.77 7.02
N ASN A 70 -6.84 -0.77 8.28
CA ASN A 70 -8.24 -0.83 8.67
C ASN A 70 -8.82 0.55 9.05
N PHE A 71 -7.99 1.60 9.11
CA PHE A 71 -8.46 2.93 9.50
C PHE A 71 -9.23 3.65 8.38
N ASN A 72 -8.96 3.28 7.12
CA ASN A 72 -9.64 3.84 5.95
C ASN A 72 -9.59 5.39 5.94
N ASN A 73 -8.44 5.98 6.28
CA ASN A 73 -8.24 7.43 6.45
C ASN A 73 -7.23 8.00 5.43
N GLY A 74 -7.21 9.32 5.29
CA GLY A 74 -6.38 10.03 4.31
C GLY A 74 -7.02 10.11 2.93
N ALA A 75 -6.56 11.08 2.14
CA ALA A 75 -7.02 11.30 0.77
C ALA A 75 -6.51 10.24 -0.21
N TYR A 76 -5.36 9.62 0.07
CA TYR A 76 -4.73 8.62 -0.78
C TYR A 76 -4.53 7.29 -0.07
N TYR A 77 -4.48 6.22 -0.86
CA TYR A 77 -4.08 4.89 -0.44
C TYR A 77 -3.04 4.37 -1.40
N TYR A 78 -1.97 3.78 -0.87
CA TYR A 78 -1.19 2.86 -1.68
C TYR A 78 -1.48 1.42 -1.27
N LYS A 79 -1.65 0.57 -2.28
CA LYS A 79 -1.99 -0.84 -2.17
C LYS A 79 -0.97 -1.67 -2.93
N VAL A 80 -0.64 -2.82 -2.37
CA VAL A 80 0.32 -3.77 -2.94
C VAL A 80 -0.40 -5.09 -3.15
N TYR A 81 -0.42 -5.55 -4.40
CA TYR A 81 -0.99 -6.82 -4.77
C TYR A 81 0.11 -7.80 -5.17
N ASP A 82 0.05 -9.03 -4.70
CA ASP A 82 0.86 -10.12 -5.25
C ASP A 82 0.35 -10.44 -6.66
N ILE A 83 1.22 -10.36 -7.68
CA ILE A 83 0.79 -10.55 -9.07
C ILE A 83 0.32 -11.99 -9.31
N SER A 84 0.98 -12.97 -8.70
CA SER A 84 0.71 -14.39 -8.98
C SER A 84 -0.69 -14.82 -8.53
N SER A 85 -1.17 -14.26 -7.42
CA SER A 85 -2.46 -14.58 -6.82
C SER A 85 -3.53 -13.50 -7.00
N GLY A 86 -3.14 -12.29 -7.41
CA GLY A 86 -4.02 -11.11 -7.45
C GLY A 86 -4.44 -10.61 -6.06
N LYS A 87 -3.86 -11.15 -4.98
CA LYS A 87 -4.27 -10.85 -3.61
C LYS A 87 -3.68 -9.53 -3.15
N LEU A 88 -4.49 -8.68 -2.52
CA LEU A 88 -4.01 -7.51 -1.79
C LEU A 88 -3.21 -7.99 -0.57
N ILE A 89 -1.93 -7.63 -0.47
CA ILE A 89 -0.98 -8.11 0.55
C ILE A 89 -0.49 -7.02 1.52
N PHE A 90 -0.61 -5.75 1.13
CA PHE A 90 -0.30 -4.61 1.99
C PHE A 90 -1.13 -3.38 1.57
N SER A 91 -1.55 -2.55 2.52
CA SER A 91 -2.13 -1.25 2.24
C SER A 91 -1.83 -0.21 3.32
N ARG A 92 -1.81 1.06 2.93
CA ARG A 92 -1.70 2.20 3.85
C ARG A 92 -2.41 3.43 3.29
N GLY A 93 -3.24 4.06 4.12
CA GLY A 93 -3.80 5.38 3.90
C GLY A 93 -2.84 6.49 4.30
N PHE A 94 -2.87 7.60 3.58
CA PHE A 94 -2.06 8.79 3.85
C PHE A 94 -2.67 10.05 3.22
N ASP A 95 -2.17 11.20 3.66
CA ASP A 95 -2.37 12.49 3.00
C ASP A 95 -1.03 12.96 2.42
N SER A 96 -1.10 13.75 1.36
CA SER A 96 0.07 14.23 0.65
C SER A 96 0.10 15.75 0.55
N TYR A 97 1.30 16.31 0.47
CA TYR A 97 1.45 17.74 0.29
C TYR A 97 0.90 18.20 -1.07
N PHE A 98 0.96 17.35 -2.10
CA PHE A 98 0.26 17.63 -3.35
C PHE A 98 -1.24 17.82 -3.14
N LYS A 99 -1.88 17.03 -2.27
CA LYS A 99 -3.32 17.20 -1.98
C LYS A 99 -3.64 18.58 -1.42
N GLU A 100 -2.80 19.05 -0.50
CA GLU A 100 -2.90 20.38 0.07
C GLU A 100 -2.70 21.43 -1.03
N TYR A 101 -1.65 21.28 -1.84
CA TYR A 101 -1.37 22.17 -2.96
C TYR A 101 -2.53 22.32 -3.94
N GLN A 102 -3.25 21.22 -4.27
CA GLN A 102 -4.42 21.27 -5.16
C GLN A 102 -5.52 22.23 -4.69
N THR A 103 -5.53 22.61 -3.41
CA THR A 103 -6.50 23.56 -2.83
C THR A 103 -5.98 25.00 -2.76
N SER A 104 -4.77 25.26 -3.24
CA SER A 104 -4.17 26.60 -3.25
C SER A 104 -4.70 27.49 -4.38
N ASP A 105 -4.55 28.81 -4.20
CA ASP A 105 -4.84 29.80 -5.24
C ASP A 105 -3.99 29.62 -6.50
N GLU A 106 -2.72 29.20 -6.33
CA GLU A 106 -1.82 28.95 -7.46
C GLU A 106 -2.32 27.78 -8.31
N ALA A 107 -2.66 26.67 -7.66
CA ALA A 107 -3.21 25.50 -8.33
C ALA A 107 -4.54 25.82 -9.03
N SER A 108 -5.38 26.65 -8.40
CA SER A 108 -6.65 27.13 -8.98
C SER A 108 -6.44 28.00 -10.23
N LYS A 109 -5.29 28.67 -10.35
CA LYS A 109 -4.86 29.42 -11.54
C LYS A 109 -4.22 28.52 -12.62
N GLY A 110 -4.21 27.21 -12.43
CA GLY A 110 -3.63 26.25 -13.38
C GLY A 110 -2.11 26.15 -13.35
N ILE A 111 -1.46 26.66 -12.30
CA ILE A 111 -0.02 26.48 -12.12
C ILE A 111 0.22 25.03 -11.71
N LYS A 112 1.03 24.31 -12.49
CA LYS A 112 1.42 22.95 -12.17
C LYS A 112 2.67 22.92 -11.31
N ARG A 113 2.68 22.06 -10.29
CA ARG A 113 3.86 21.74 -9.49
C ARG A 113 4.10 20.25 -9.47
N THR A 114 5.33 19.90 -9.12
CA THR A 114 5.81 18.53 -8.94
C THR A 114 6.26 18.34 -7.51
N TYR A 115 5.78 17.28 -6.88
CA TYR A 115 6.17 16.86 -5.55
C TYR A 115 6.79 15.47 -5.61
N HIS A 116 7.87 15.26 -4.86
CA HIS A 116 8.51 13.97 -4.74
C HIS A 116 7.99 13.29 -3.48
N GLU A 117 7.40 12.11 -3.64
CA GLU A 117 6.74 11.35 -2.58
C GLU A 117 7.32 9.93 -2.53
N SER A 118 7.25 9.31 -1.34
CA SER A 118 7.83 7.99 -1.09
C SER A 118 6.81 7.07 -0.43
N ALA A 119 6.51 5.93 -1.05
CA ALA A 119 5.77 4.84 -0.41
C ALA A 119 6.76 3.83 0.20
N ILE A 120 6.56 3.48 1.47
CA ILE A 120 7.43 2.56 2.20
C ILE A 120 6.65 1.27 2.50
N ILE A 121 7.16 0.14 2.01
CA ILE A 121 6.53 -1.18 2.13
C ILE A 121 7.55 -2.22 2.63
N PRO A 122 7.11 -3.32 3.26
CA PRO A 122 8.00 -4.44 3.48
C PRO A 122 8.43 -5.04 2.14
N PHE A 123 9.67 -5.50 2.04
CA PHE A 123 10.25 -5.94 0.79
C PHE A 123 9.57 -7.23 0.30
N PRO A 124 8.95 -7.24 -0.90
CA PRO A 124 8.21 -8.40 -1.37
C PRO A 124 9.13 -9.51 -1.87
N LYS A 125 8.69 -10.76 -1.71
CA LYS A 125 9.39 -11.95 -2.22
C LYS A 125 9.17 -12.17 -3.71
N ASN A 126 8.00 -11.76 -4.21
CA ASN A 126 7.56 -11.97 -5.59
C ASN A 126 7.19 -10.63 -6.24
N LYS A 127 6.96 -10.65 -7.56
CA LYS A 127 6.49 -9.48 -8.30
C LYS A 127 5.18 -8.93 -7.72
N ILE A 128 5.09 -7.61 -7.61
CA ILE A 128 3.93 -6.92 -7.07
C ILE A 128 3.33 -5.94 -8.07
N LYS A 129 2.02 -5.71 -8.00
CA LYS A 129 1.37 -4.52 -8.54
C LYS A 129 1.25 -3.50 -7.41
N PHE A 130 2.00 -2.41 -7.51
CA PHE A 130 1.83 -1.22 -6.69
C PHE A 130 0.72 -0.36 -7.31
N VAL A 131 -0.25 0.06 -6.49
CA VAL A 131 -1.39 0.87 -6.92
C VAL A 131 -1.52 2.05 -5.98
N LEU A 132 -1.61 3.25 -6.54
CA LEU A 132 -2.03 4.45 -5.82
C LEU A 132 -3.48 4.73 -6.16
N GLU A 133 -4.28 4.95 -5.13
CA GLU A 133 -5.68 5.32 -5.24
C GLU A 133 -5.93 6.64 -4.53
N LYS A 134 -6.89 7.42 -5.03
CA LYS A 134 -7.35 8.68 -4.45
C LYS A 134 -8.83 8.60 -4.11
N ARG A 135 -9.22 9.21 -2.99
CA ARG A 135 -10.62 9.41 -2.65
C ARG A 135 -11.28 10.47 -3.51
N ASP A 136 -12.41 10.12 -4.09
CA ASP A 136 -13.33 11.08 -4.69
C ASP A 136 -14.18 11.81 -3.62
N ARG A 137 -15.09 12.69 -4.08
CA ARG A 137 -16.00 13.44 -3.20
C ARG A 137 -17.02 12.55 -2.50
N GLN A 138 -17.22 11.32 -2.97
CA GLN A 138 -18.09 10.30 -2.38
C GLN A 138 -17.31 9.38 -1.43
N ASN A 139 -16.03 9.68 -1.15
CA ASN A 139 -15.10 8.88 -0.36
C ASN A 139 -14.73 7.52 -0.96
N ASN A 140 -15.03 7.26 -2.22
CA ASN A 140 -14.61 6.04 -2.90
C ASN A 140 -13.16 6.18 -3.36
N LEU A 141 -12.39 5.12 -3.21
CA LEU A 141 -11.02 5.05 -3.70
C LEU A 141 -11.03 4.67 -5.18
N ASN A 142 -10.33 5.46 -5.99
CA ASN A 142 -10.19 5.26 -7.43
C ASN A 142 -8.70 5.17 -7.78
N GLU A 143 -8.31 4.24 -8.66
CA GLU A 143 -6.92 4.10 -9.13
C GLU A 143 -6.49 5.36 -9.89
N VAL A 144 -5.37 5.94 -9.48
CA VAL A 144 -4.74 7.11 -10.13
C VAL A 144 -3.36 6.78 -10.68
N TYR A 145 -2.77 5.68 -10.21
CA TYR A 145 -1.51 5.15 -10.71
C TYR A 145 -1.38 3.66 -10.43
N ALA A 146 -0.70 2.95 -11.33
CA ALA A 146 -0.25 1.59 -11.09
C ALA A 146 1.10 1.31 -11.74
N ALA A 147 1.90 0.48 -11.09
CA ALA A 147 3.14 -0.06 -11.65
C ALA A 147 3.36 -1.49 -11.20
N GLU A 148 3.90 -2.32 -12.08
CA GLU A 148 4.45 -3.61 -11.70
C GLU A 148 5.91 -3.43 -11.26
N ILE A 149 6.28 -4.03 -10.13
CA ILE A 149 7.65 -3.98 -9.59
C ILE A 149 8.13 -5.40 -9.37
N ASP A 150 9.24 -5.74 -9.99
CA ASP A 150 9.94 -7.01 -9.77
C ASP A 150 11.02 -6.82 -8.69
N PRO A 151 10.91 -7.48 -7.51
CA PRO A 151 11.95 -7.38 -6.48
C PRO A 151 13.32 -7.92 -6.93
N ALA A 152 13.38 -8.68 -8.02
CA ALA A 152 14.63 -9.16 -8.62
C ALA A 152 15.21 -8.19 -9.68
N ASP A 153 14.57 -7.05 -9.94
CA ASP A 153 15.05 -6.08 -10.91
C ASP A 153 16.44 -5.53 -10.52
N LEU A 154 17.36 -5.51 -11.49
CA LEU A 154 18.73 -5.02 -11.33
C LEU A 154 18.78 -3.51 -11.10
N TYR A 155 17.74 -2.76 -11.46
CA TYR A 155 17.63 -1.31 -11.24
C TYR A 155 17.15 -0.93 -9.84
N ILE A 156 16.78 -1.90 -8.99
CA ILE A 156 16.49 -1.60 -7.57
C ILE A 156 17.80 -1.17 -6.88
N ILE A 157 17.79 0.04 -6.36
CA ILE A 157 18.94 0.66 -5.70
C ILE A 157 19.11 0.05 -4.31
N LYS A 158 20.27 -0.57 -4.05
CA LYS A 158 20.58 -1.26 -2.78
C LYS A 158 21.60 -0.54 -1.92
N ASP A 159 22.08 0.61 -2.39
CA ASP A 159 23.16 1.33 -1.74
C ASP A 159 22.71 1.83 -0.37
N ALA A 160 23.52 1.55 0.63
CA ALA A 160 23.34 2.12 1.95
C ALA A 160 23.62 3.63 1.85
N VAL A 161 22.57 4.45 1.89
CA VAL A 161 22.70 5.91 1.99
C VAL A 161 23.13 6.25 3.43
N ILE A 162 24.35 5.86 3.78
CA ILE A 162 24.98 6.21 5.06
C ILE A 162 25.79 7.47 4.81
N ASP A 163 25.18 8.61 5.13
CA ASP A 163 25.94 9.84 5.27
C ASP A 163 26.84 9.71 6.50
N LYS A 164 28.16 9.57 6.27
CA LYS A 164 29.17 9.42 7.33
C LYS A 164 29.25 10.65 8.24
N SER A 165 28.72 11.80 7.84
CA SER A 165 28.63 12.99 8.68
C SER A 165 27.49 12.92 9.69
N VAL A 166 26.48 12.07 9.44
CA VAL A 166 25.33 11.91 10.33
C VAL A 166 25.67 10.98 11.49
N LYS A 167 25.50 11.49 12.70
CA LYS A 167 25.58 10.70 13.94
C LYS A 167 24.19 10.46 14.50
N VAL A 168 23.78 9.20 14.57
CA VAL A 168 22.50 8.80 15.16
C VAL A 168 22.70 8.50 16.64
N PHE A 169 22.02 9.24 17.52
CA PHE A 169 22.02 9.00 18.96
C PHE A 169 20.70 8.34 19.36
N LYS A 170 20.77 7.11 19.89
CA LYS A 170 19.59 6.39 20.35
C LYS A 170 19.19 6.87 21.75
N SER A 171 18.21 7.76 21.80
CA SER A 171 17.71 8.31 23.07
C SER A 171 16.98 7.27 23.92
N HIS A 172 16.25 6.34 23.29
CA HIS A 172 15.45 5.33 23.98
C HIS A 172 15.44 3.99 23.22
N TYR A 173 15.38 2.88 23.96
CA TYR A 173 15.30 1.53 23.39
C TYR A 173 14.32 0.68 24.18
N SER A 174 13.30 0.17 23.48
CA SER A 174 12.28 -0.74 24.04
C SER A 174 12.21 -2.09 23.30
N GLY A 175 13.18 -2.39 22.43
CA GLY A 175 13.19 -3.60 21.60
C GLY A 175 13.59 -3.31 20.16
N ASN A 176 13.78 -4.38 19.40
CA ASN A 176 13.98 -4.29 17.96
C ASN A 176 12.74 -3.68 17.29
N PRO A 177 12.91 -3.02 16.13
CA PRO A 177 11.79 -2.58 15.30
C PRO A 177 10.79 -3.71 14.99
#